data_AF-A0A1B5KY18-F1
#
_entry.id   AF-A0A1B5KY18-F1
#
_cell.length_a   1.000
_cell.length_b   1.000
_cell.length_c   1.000
_cell.angle_alpha   90.00
_cell.angle_beta   90.00
_cell.angle_gamma   90.00
#
_symmetry.space_group_name_H-M   'P 1'
#
loop_
_entity.id
_entity.type
_entity.pdbx_description
1 polymer ?
#
loop_
_entity_poly.entity_id
_entity_poly.type
_entity_poly.pdbx_seq_one_letter_code
_entity_poly.pdbx_strand_id
1 'polypeptide(L)' 'MVISGVEFWINPADMMYRDLIDPATGYCAVAIASGGSGPYILGDVFLQNVVAVFDVGGAQMRFYARV' A
#
# COMPACT_ATOMS: atom_id res chain seq x y z
N MET A 1 8.62 -2.55 -3.63
CA MET A 1 8.13 -3.91 -3.92
C MET A 1 8.29 -4.20 -5.41
N VAL A 2 8.34 -5.46 -5.84
CA VAL A 2 8.51 -5.81 -7.27
C VAL A 2 7.28 -6.55 -7.78
N ILE A 3 6.66 -6.05 -8.85
CA ILE A 3 5.52 -6.68 -9.53
C ILE A 3 5.91 -6.84 -11.01
N SER A 4 5.93 -8.07 -11.51
CA SER A 4 6.30 -8.38 -12.89
C SER A 4 7.64 -7.76 -13.34
N GLY A 5 8.63 -7.74 -12.43
CA GLY A 5 9.96 -7.17 -12.68
C GLY A 5 10.05 -5.64 -12.59
N VAL A 6 8.95 -4.94 -12.34
CA VAL A 6 8.92 -3.48 -12.13
C VAL A 6 8.95 -3.18 -10.63
N GLU A 7 9.84 -2.29 -10.23
CA GLU A 7 9.91 -1.80 -8.86
C GLU A 7 8.89 -0.68 -8.62
N PHE A 8 8.06 -0.87 -7.58
CA PHE A 8 7.13 0.12 -7.05
C PHE A 8 7.63 0.57 -5.67
N TRP A 9 8.06 1.82 -5.60
CA TRP A 9 8.42 2.46 -4.35
C TRP A 9 7.17 3.00 -3.65
N ILE A 10 7.15 2.96 -2.31
CA ILE A 10 6.08 3.51 -1.47
C ILE A 10 6.66 4.64 -0.65
N ASN A 11 5.97 5.76 -0.58
CA ASN A 11 6.36 6.87 0.27
C ASN A 11 6.24 6.50 1.75
N PRO A 12 7.32 6.62 2.56
CA PRO A 12 7.26 6.39 3.99
C PRO A 12 6.19 7.23 4.70
N ALA A 13 5.87 8.41 4.15
CA ALA A 13 4.79 9.26 4.62
C ALA A 13 3.41 8.59 4.57
N ASP A 14 3.18 7.72 3.59
CA ASP A 14 1.90 7.05 3.34
C ASP A 14 1.79 5.72 4.12
N MET A 15 2.89 5.28 4.76
CA MET A 15 2.94 4.05 5.55
C MET A 15 2.47 4.26 7.01
N MET A 16 1.96 5.45 7.34
CA MET A 16 1.58 5.84 8.70
C MET A 16 0.25 6.58 8.72
N TYR A 17 -0.60 6.27 9.69
CA TYR A 17 -1.82 7.03 9.95
C TYR A 17 -1.51 8.21 10.87
N ARG A 18 -1.28 9.38 10.27
CA ARG A 18 -0.87 10.60 11.00
C ARG A 18 -1.90 11.08 12.02
N ASP A 19 -3.16 10.80 11.77
CA ASP A 19 -4.27 11.22 12.64
C ASP A 19 -4.66 10.14 13.67
N LEU A 20 -4.03 8.96 13.60
CA LEU A 20 -4.23 7.88 14.57
C LEU A 20 -3.04 7.84 15.54
N ILE A 21 -3.13 8.70 16.55
CA ILE A 21 -2.08 8.90 17.55
C ILE A 21 -2.39 8.07 18.80
N ASP A 22 -1.43 7.28 19.25
CA ASP A 22 -1.52 6.58 20.54
C ASP A 22 -1.34 7.59 21.69
N PRO A 23 -2.33 7.78 22.57
CA PRO A 23 -2.25 8.74 23.67
C PRO A 23 -1.20 8.38 24.74
N ALA A 24 -0.76 7.13 24.82
CA ALA A 24 0.24 6.71 25.80
C ALA A 24 1.67 7.02 25.36
N THR A 25 1.96 6.95 24.05
CA THR A 25 3.32 7.12 23.50
C THR A 25 3.50 8.40 22.68
N GLY A 26 2.41 8.99 22.18
CA GLY A 26 2.45 10.10 21.24
C GLY A 26 2.86 9.70 19.81
N TYR A 27 3.02 8.40 19.52
CA TYR A 27 3.38 7.90 18.20
C TYR A 27 2.15 7.66 17.30
N CYS A 28 2.37 7.69 15.99
CA CYS A 28 1.35 7.36 14.99
C CYS A 28 1.28 5.85 14.76
N ALA A 29 0.08 5.33 14.47
CA ALA A 29 -0.08 3.95 14.05
C ALA A 29 0.55 3.69 12.67
N VAL A 30 1.17 2.52 12.49
CA VAL A 30 1.71 2.05 11.21
C VAL A 30 0.58 1.42 10.39
N ALA A 31 0.54 1.72 9.09
CA ALA A 31 -0.49 1.24 8.19
C ALA A 31 -0.20 -0.15 7.58
N ILE A 32 0.83 -0.83 8.09
CA ILE A 32 1.26 -2.17 7.67
C ILE A 32 0.92 -3.16 8.77
N ALA A 33 0.26 -4.25 8.39
CA ALA A 33 0.00 -5.39 9.25
C ALA A 33 0.80 -6.61 8.80
N SER A 34 1.01 -7.56 9.71
CA SER A 34 1.74 -8.81 9.41
C SER A 34 1.04 -9.68 8.35
N GLY A 35 -0.27 -9.49 8.13
CA GLY A 35 -1.06 -10.27 7.17
C GLY A 35 -1.24 -11.75 7.51
N GLY A 36 -0.71 -12.22 8.65
CA GLY A 36 -0.81 -13.61 9.08
C GLY A 36 -0.24 -14.61 8.07
N SER A 37 -0.96 -15.69 7.82
CA SER A 37 -0.60 -16.73 6.84
C SER A 37 -0.89 -16.35 5.37
N GLY A 38 -1.40 -15.15 5.13
CA GLY A 38 -1.84 -14.70 3.81
C GLY A 38 -3.19 -15.30 3.37
N PRO A 39 -3.67 -14.94 2.16
CA PRO A 39 -3.02 -14.06 1.17
C PRO A 39 -2.81 -12.63 1.68
N TYR A 40 -1.71 -11.99 1.27
CA TYR A 40 -1.40 -10.62 1.64
C TYR A 40 -2.24 -9.62 0.83
N ILE A 41 -2.54 -8.47 1.44
CA ILE A 41 -3.39 -7.44 0.84
C ILE A 41 -2.54 -6.22 0.49
N LEU A 42 -2.65 -5.78 -0.76
CA LEU A 42 -2.18 -4.46 -1.19
C LEU A 42 -3.33 -3.46 -1.03
N GLY A 43 -3.38 -2.84 0.15
CA GLY A 43 -4.45 -1.94 0.56
C GLY A 43 -4.25 -0.48 0.11
N ASP A 44 -4.95 0.42 0.82
CA ASP A 44 -4.95 1.87 0.61
C ASP A 44 -3.54 2.47 0.54
N VAL A 45 -2.63 2.09 1.45
CA VAL A 45 -1.21 2.53 1.45
C VAL A 45 -0.55 2.33 0.09
N PHE A 46 -0.73 1.17 -0.52
CA PHE A 46 -0.18 0.88 -1.85
C PHE A 46 -0.94 1.65 -2.93
N LEU A 47 -2.27 1.67 -2.86
CA LEU A 47 -3.14 2.32 -3.86
C LEU A 47 -2.98 3.84 -3.92
N GLN A 48 -2.57 4.50 -2.83
CA GLN A 48 -2.22 5.92 -2.82
C GLN A 48 -0.98 6.23 -3.66
N ASN A 49 -0.07 5.27 -3.80
CA ASN A 49 1.20 5.41 -4.50
C ASN A 49 1.14 5.02 -5.99
N VAL A 50 0.00 4.51 -6.46
CA VAL A 50 -0.16 4.04 -7.85
C VAL A 50 -1.45 4.53 -8.50
N VAL A 51 -1.50 4.49 -9.81
CA VAL A 51 -2.76 4.37 -10.54
C VAL A 51 -3.03 2.89 -10.72
N ALA A 52 -4.10 2.39 -10.11
CA ALA A 52 -4.53 1.00 -10.21
C ALA A 52 -5.65 0.88 -11.26
N VAL A 53 -5.42 0.05 -12.28
CA VAL A 53 -6.39 -0.25 -13.33
C VAL A 53 -6.87 -1.68 -13.17
N PHE A 54 -8.19 -1.82 -13.02
CA PHE A 54 -8.89 -3.09 -12.97
C PHE A 54 -9.41 -3.40 -14.37
N ASP A 55 -8.61 -4.10 -15.18
CA ASP A 55 -8.98 -4.51 -16.53
C ASP A 55 -9.80 -5.80 -16.47
N VAL A 56 -11.12 -5.64 -16.29
CA VAL A 56 -12.08 -6.74 -16.17
C VAL A 56 -12.15 -7.55 -17.46
N GLY A 57 -12.06 -6.91 -18.63
CA GLY A 57 -12.13 -7.59 -19.93
C GLY A 57 -10.89 -8.45 -20.21
N GLY A 58 -9.72 -8.01 -19.76
CA GLY A 58 -8.47 -8.76 -19.83
C GLY A 58 -8.19 -9.67 -18.62
N ALA A 59 -9.10 -9.72 -17.63
CA ALA A 59 -8.93 -10.43 -16.36
C ALA A 59 -7.58 -10.14 -15.66
N GLN A 60 -7.17 -8.87 -15.64
CA GLN A 60 -5.84 -8.47 -15.15
C GLN A 60 -5.87 -7.15 -14.37
N MET A 61 -4.85 -6.99 -13.53
CA MET A 61 -4.54 -5.75 -12.84
C MET A 61 -3.34 -5.07 -13.50
N ARG A 62 -3.36 -3.74 -13.58
CA ARG A 62 -2.20 -2.95 -14.00
C ARG A 62 -1.93 -1.84 -12.99
N PHE A 63 -0.67 -1.61 -12.70
CA PHE A 63 -0.23 -0.57 -11.77
C PHE A 63 0.77 0.34 -12.47
N TYR A 64 0.60 1.64 -12.26
CA TYR A 64 1.52 2.68 -12.73
C TYR A 64 1.94 3.51 -11.52
N ALA A 65 3.24 3.62 -11.25
CA ALA A 65 3.72 4.41 -10.12
C ALA A 65 3.32 5.88 -10.26
N ARG A 66 2.90 6.50 -9.15
CA ARG A 66 2.77 7.95 -9.06
C ARG A 66 4.15 8.51 -8.72
N VAL A 67 4.60 9.48 -9.52
CA VAL A 67 5.83 10.26 -9.29
C VAL A 67 5.52 11.52 -8.51
#